data_AF-A0A560QUG9-F1
#
_entry.id   AF-A0A560QUG9-F1
#
_cell.length_a   1.000
_cell.length_b   1.000
_cell.length_c   1.000
_cell.angle_alpha   90.00
_cell.angle_beta   90.00
_cell.angle_gamma   90.00
#
_symmetry.space_group_name_H-M   'P 1'
#
loop_
_entity.id
_entity.type
_entity.pdbx_description
1 polymer ?
#
loop_
_entity_poly.entity_id
_entity_poly.type
_entity_poly.pdbx_seq_one_letter_code
_entity_poly.pdbx_strand_id
1 'polypeptide(L)'
;MAGKKDIPRVQNPPSGDGHHVTHRYMTATELAERDARQNAYDAMLARQQIFEDSLQVAAKKDDVVRAGCVFAKSCKLPDAIIDYTNPSGVVPTDSLEDYGELVLLGAREADESGVVPLKKISSTAIPAGFGSLALAGSAFAALPAVAASTATATLAGLLALIIPSSLGDSSLYTEDQLRSLKQARTRVRLRVEQQADGSLKGYGFYTGKNRDWEMVDVVQFTLRGSQQVADLGDGIELIWTPAEDGSNTLGIPALEAAPQAPHIWVYPPTKAADSIIVNPVYPPDYKDFILVFPADSGVLPVYIVVSVSGMNEPHERQDTVSPLR
;
A
#
# COMPACT_ATOMS: atom_id res chain seq x y z
N MET A 1 -40.77 -17.87 0.14
CA MET A 1 -39.92 -18.80 0.89
C MET A 1 -38.69 -19.12 0.03
N ALA A 2 -37.66 -18.28 0.05
CA ALA A 2 -36.41 -18.56 -0.68
C ALA A 2 -35.70 -19.73 0.00
N GLY A 3 -35.49 -20.82 -0.73
CA GLY A 3 -34.83 -22.02 -0.21
C GLY A 3 -33.36 -21.73 0.11
N LYS A 4 -32.79 -22.44 1.08
CA LYS A 4 -31.37 -22.36 1.50
C LYS A 4 -30.34 -22.72 0.41
N LYS A 5 -30.72 -22.73 -0.88
CA LYS A 5 -29.87 -23.04 -2.03
C LYS A 5 -29.02 -21.86 -2.50
N ASP A 6 -29.44 -20.63 -2.21
CA ASP A 6 -28.79 -19.42 -2.76
C ASP A 6 -27.89 -18.69 -1.74
N ILE A 7 -27.72 -19.24 -0.53
CA ILE A 7 -26.90 -18.63 0.53
C ILE A 7 -25.46 -19.15 0.40
N PRO A 8 -24.46 -18.28 0.18
CA PRO A 8 -23.06 -18.68 0.11
C PRO A 8 -22.58 -19.35 1.41
N ARG A 9 -21.65 -20.28 1.29
CA ARG A 9 -21.10 -21.05 2.42
C ARG A 9 -19.72 -20.52 2.78
N VAL A 10 -19.49 -20.33 4.08
CA VAL A 10 -18.20 -19.93 4.66
C VAL A 10 -17.68 -21.04 5.56
N GLN A 11 -16.36 -21.17 5.62
CA GLN A 11 -15.69 -22.18 6.43
C GLN A 11 -15.86 -21.84 7.92
N ASN A 12 -16.22 -22.82 8.74
CA ASN A 12 -16.23 -22.64 10.19
C ASN A 12 -14.79 -22.61 10.75
N PRO A 13 -14.56 -21.87 11.84
CA PRO A 13 -13.35 -22.05 12.63
C PRO A 13 -13.26 -23.51 13.13
N PRO A 14 -12.05 -24.08 13.21
CA PRO A 14 -11.87 -25.48 13.61
C PRO A 14 -12.34 -25.71 15.05
N SER A 15 -13.06 -26.82 15.28
CA SER A 15 -13.55 -27.24 16.60
C SER A 15 -13.43 -28.77 16.72
N GLY A 16 -12.71 -29.25 17.74
CA GLY A 16 -12.46 -30.69 18.00
C GLY A 16 -11.38 -31.31 17.10
N ASP A 17 -11.01 -32.58 17.39
CA ASP A 17 -9.89 -33.33 16.77
C ASP A 17 -9.78 -33.07 15.25
N GLY A 18 -8.76 -32.28 14.90
CA GLY A 18 -8.65 -31.40 13.73
C GLY A 18 -8.60 -32.06 12.35
N HIS A 19 -9.55 -32.93 12.02
CA HIS A 19 -9.62 -33.65 10.76
C HIS A 19 -10.86 -33.32 9.90
N HIS A 20 -11.75 -32.42 10.33
CA HIS A 20 -12.97 -32.08 9.59
C HIS A 20 -13.15 -30.57 9.37
N VAL A 21 -12.99 -30.14 8.12
CA VAL A 21 -13.40 -28.80 7.68
C VAL A 21 -14.93 -28.76 7.53
N THR A 22 -15.62 -28.03 8.40
CA THR A 22 -17.07 -27.84 8.29
C THR A 22 -17.38 -26.49 7.66
N HIS A 23 -18.44 -26.43 6.84
CA HIS A 23 -18.90 -25.21 6.19
C HIS A 23 -20.28 -24.84 6.73
N ARG A 24 -20.45 -23.57 7.12
CA ARG A 24 -21.76 -23.01 7.47
C ARG A 24 -22.26 -22.06 6.40
N TYR A 25 -23.57 -21.84 6.38
CA TYR A 25 -24.14 -20.75 5.60
C TYR A 25 -23.73 -19.42 6.23
N MET A 26 -23.50 -18.40 5.40
CA MET A 26 -23.28 -17.04 5.89
C MET A 26 -24.45 -16.61 6.78
N THR A 27 -24.15 -15.89 7.85
CA THR A 27 -25.18 -15.27 8.68
C THR A 27 -25.82 -14.11 7.91
N ALA A 28 -26.99 -13.65 8.38
CA ALA A 28 -27.67 -12.51 7.78
C ALA A 28 -26.79 -11.24 7.77
N THR A 29 -25.97 -11.05 8.81
CA THR A 29 -25.03 -9.92 8.93
C THR A 29 -23.89 -10.02 7.93
N GLU A 30 -23.25 -11.18 7.82
CA GLU A 30 -22.15 -11.39 6.85
C GLU A 30 -22.64 -11.25 5.40
N LEU A 31 -23.87 -11.67 5.13
CA LEU A 31 -24.50 -11.51 3.82
C LEU A 31 -24.78 -10.03 3.52
N ALA A 32 -25.29 -9.28 4.49
CA ALA A 32 -25.55 -7.85 4.36
C ALA A 32 -24.26 -7.05 4.14
N GLU A 33 -23.17 -7.38 4.83
CA GLU A 33 -21.86 -6.75 4.62
C GLU A 33 -21.27 -7.06 3.24
N ARG A 34 -21.48 -8.29 2.75
CA ARG A 34 -21.07 -8.69 1.40
C ARG A 34 -21.88 -7.93 0.35
N ASP A 35 -23.19 -7.87 0.52
CA ASP A 35 -24.09 -7.17 -0.41
C ASP A 35 -23.81 -5.66 -0.39
N ALA A 36 -23.51 -5.07 0.77
CA ALA A 36 -23.12 -3.67 0.87
C ALA A 36 -21.80 -3.39 0.14
N ARG A 37 -20.78 -4.26 0.30
CA ARG A 37 -19.52 -4.17 -0.44
C ARG A 37 -19.72 -4.36 -1.94
N GLN A 38 -20.56 -5.31 -2.33
CA GLN A 38 -20.86 -5.58 -3.74
C GLN A 38 -21.65 -4.43 -4.38
N ASN A 39 -22.61 -3.85 -3.67
CA ASN A 39 -23.35 -2.68 -4.13
C ASN A 39 -22.46 -1.44 -4.20
N ALA A 40 -21.53 -1.26 -3.26
CA ALA A 40 -20.55 -0.18 -3.32
C ALA A 40 -19.62 -0.34 -4.55
N TYR A 41 -19.22 -1.57 -4.84
CA TYR A 41 -18.42 -1.93 -6.02
C TYR A 41 -19.21 -1.77 -7.34
N ASP A 42 -20.45 -2.22 -7.41
CA ASP A 42 -21.31 -2.07 -8.58
C ASP A 42 -21.66 -0.59 -8.83
N ALA A 43 -21.85 0.19 -7.76
CA ALA A 43 -22.02 1.64 -7.85
C ALA A 43 -20.73 2.34 -8.29
N MET A 44 -19.55 1.83 -7.91
CA MET A 44 -18.26 2.30 -8.40
C MET A 44 -18.12 2.00 -9.90
N LEU A 45 -18.39 0.76 -10.34
CA LEU A 45 -18.35 0.38 -11.75
C LEU A 45 -19.33 1.19 -12.61
N ALA A 46 -20.54 1.43 -12.13
CA ALA A 46 -21.52 2.27 -12.82
C ALA A 46 -21.03 3.72 -12.96
N ARG A 47 -20.40 4.27 -11.92
CA ARG A 47 -19.77 5.60 -11.98
C ARG A 47 -18.58 5.62 -12.93
N GLN A 48 -17.79 4.54 -12.98
CA GLN A 48 -16.69 4.38 -13.93
C GLN A 48 -17.21 4.37 -15.37
N GLN A 49 -18.31 3.66 -15.65
CA GLN A 49 -18.90 3.61 -16.99
C GLN A 49 -19.45 4.97 -17.42
N ILE A 50 -20.14 5.68 -16.52
CA ILE A 50 -20.58 7.07 -16.75
C ILE A 50 -19.37 7.99 -17.00
N PHE A 51 -18.26 7.77 -16.28
CA PHE A 51 -17.04 8.53 -16.47
C PHE A 51 -16.34 8.21 -17.80
N GLU A 52 -16.29 6.94 -18.22
CA GLU A 52 -15.74 6.53 -19.51
C GLU A 52 -16.54 7.10 -20.69
N ASP A 53 -17.87 7.11 -20.58
CA ASP A 53 -18.75 7.79 -21.53
C ASP A 53 -18.49 9.32 -21.53
N SER A 54 -18.28 9.90 -20.35
CA SER A 54 -17.93 11.33 -20.22
C SER A 54 -16.54 11.65 -20.76
N LEU A 55 -15.58 10.71 -20.72
CA LEU A 55 -14.25 10.83 -21.29
C LEU A 55 -14.27 10.74 -22.81
N GLN A 56 -15.14 9.93 -23.43
CA GLN A 56 -15.32 9.99 -24.88
C GLN A 56 -15.86 11.36 -25.33
N VAL A 57 -16.69 11.98 -24.50
CA VAL A 57 -17.23 13.32 -24.75
C VAL A 57 -16.20 14.41 -24.45
N ALA A 58 -15.39 14.27 -23.40
CA ALA A 58 -14.38 15.23 -22.97
C ALA A 58 -13.05 15.13 -23.74
N ALA A 59 -12.69 13.97 -24.31
CA ALA A 59 -11.55 13.83 -25.22
C ALA A 59 -11.73 14.64 -26.51
N LYS A 60 -12.96 15.11 -26.80
CA LYS A 60 -13.24 16.09 -27.85
C LYS A 60 -13.12 17.55 -27.40
N LYS A 61 -12.87 17.83 -26.11
CA LYS A 61 -12.81 19.16 -25.51
C LYS A 61 -11.62 19.29 -24.53
N ASP A 62 -10.54 19.84 -25.07
CA ASP A 62 -9.58 20.70 -24.38
C ASP A 62 -8.49 20.06 -23.49
N ASP A 63 -7.41 19.78 -24.21
CA ASP A 63 -5.99 20.02 -23.92
C ASP A 63 -5.69 21.10 -22.85
N VAL A 64 -5.28 20.66 -21.67
CA VAL A 64 -4.50 21.47 -20.70
C VAL A 64 -3.37 20.57 -20.20
N VAL A 65 -2.15 21.08 -20.24
CA VAL A 65 -0.87 20.42 -19.91
C VAL A 65 -0.99 19.49 -18.70
N ARG A 66 -1.31 18.22 -18.96
CA ARG A 66 -1.19 17.11 -18.03
C ARG A 66 -0.01 16.30 -18.55
N ALA A 67 1.13 16.37 -17.87
CA ALA A 67 2.24 15.50 -18.19
C ALA A 67 1.71 14.06 -18.13
N GLY A 68 1.87 13.29 -19.21
CA GLY A 68 1.47 11.88 -19.29
C GLY A 68 2.30 10.97 -18.39
N CYS A 69 2.90 11.51 -17.32
CA CYS A 69 3.84 10.84 -16.45
C CYS A 69 3.13 10.02 -15.36
N VAL A 70 3.81 8.99 -14.90
CA VAL A 70 3.44 8.14 -13.77
C VAL A 70 4.66 7.96 -12.85
N PHE A 71 4.44 7.63 -11.58
CA PHE A 71 5.53 7.41 -10.62
C PHE A 71 6.24 6.09 -10.87
N ALA A 72 5.46 5.03 -11.08
CA ALA A 72 5.93 3.70 -11.42
C ALA A 72 5.03 3.09 -12.51
N LYS A 73 5.64 2.32 -13.42
CA LYS A 73 4.96 1.46 -14.41
C LYS A 73 5.77 0.19 -14.64
N SER A 74 5.13 -0.81 -15.23
CA SER A 74 5.82 -2.05 -15.62
C SER A 74 6.87 -1.77 -16.69
N CYS A 75 8.07 -2.29 -16.50
CA CYS A 75 9.18 -2.25 -17.46
C CYS A 75 8.93 -3.13 -18.71
N LYS A 76 7.88 -3.96 -18.69
CA LYS A 76 7.40 -4.71 -19.84
C LYS A 76 6.61 -3.87 -20.84
N LEU A 77 6.16 -2.68 -20.44
CA LEU A 77 5.48 -1.76 -21.33
C LEU A 77 6.48 -1.12 -22.30
N PRO A 78 6.10 -0.88 -23.57
CA PRO A 78 6.93 -0.13 -24.49
C PRO A 78 7.25 1.28 -23.97
N ASP A 79 8.31 1.86 -24.52
CA ASP A 79 8.74 3.24 -24.23
C ASP A 79 7.58 4.22 -24.36
N ALA A 80 7.48 5.15 -23.41
CA ALA A 80 6.44 6.18 -23.29
C ALA A 80 5.00 5.65 -23.07
N ILE A 81 4.77 4.33 -23.15
CA ILE A 81 3.45 3.73 -22.90
C ILE A 81 3.27 3.46 -21.42
N ILE A 82 2.30 4.13 -20.78
CA ILE A 82 2.03 4.01 -19.34
C ILE A 82 0.95 2.98 -19.00
N ASP A 83 0.18 2.54 -19.99
CA ASP A 83 -0.95 1.64 -19.79
C ASP A 83 -0.82 0.39 -20.67
N TYR A 84 -1.21 -0.77 -20.13
CA TYR A 84 -1.49 -1.93 -20.97
C TYR A 84 -2.66 -1.64 -21.92
N THR A 85 -2.38 -1.68 -23.21
CA THR A 85 -3.39 -1.59 -24.28
C THR A 85 -3.49 -2.95 -24.98
N ASN A 86 -4.48 -3.75 -24.58
CA ASN A 86 -4.76 -5.02 -25.26
C ASN A 86 -6.10 -4.92 -26.01
N PRO A 87 -6.16 -5.21 -27.33
CA PRO A 87 -7.42 -5.26 -28.07
C PRO A 87 -8.47 -6.20 -27.45
N SER A 88 -8.04 -7.22 -26.72
CA SER A 88 -8.93 -8.14 -25.99
C SER A 88 -9.35 -7.63 -24.61
N GLY A 89 -8.83 -6.49 -24.14
CA GLY A 89 -9.08 -5.93 -22.82
C GLY A 89 -8.36 -6.65 -21.66
N VAL A 90 -7.56 -7.68 -21.94
CA VAL A 90 -6.88 -8.47 -20.90
C VAL A 90 -5.56 -7.81 -20.50
N VAL A 91 -5.46 -7.42 -19.23
CA VAL A 91 -4.24 -6.95 -18.58
C VAL A 91 -3.54 -8.14 -17.90
N PRO A 92 -2.22 -8.35 -18.08
CA PRO A 92 -1.51 -9.47 -17.46
C PRO A 92 -1.38 -9.28 -15.93
N THR A 93 -1.24 -10.41 -15.22
CA THR A 93 -0.72 -10.39 -13.85
C THR A 93 0.81 -10.32 -13.93
N ASP A 94 1.38 -9.29 -13.35
CA ASP A 94 2.83 -9.04 -13.34
C ASP A 94 3.46 -9.35 -11.98
N SER A 95 4.78 -9.51 -11.96
CA SER A 95 5.52 -9.47 -10.71
C SER A 95 5.73 -8.02 -10.28
N LEU A 96 5.81 -7.77 -8.97
CA LEU A 96 6.15 -6.43 -8.48
C LEU A 96 7.53 -5.96 -8.95
N GLU A 97 8.45 -6.90 -9.17
CA GLU A 97 9.79 -6.67 -9.69
C GLU A 97 9.78 -6.01 -11.08
N ASP A 98 8.69 -6.17 -11.84
CA ASP A 98 8.51 -5.50 -13.13
C ASP A 98 8.27 -3.98 -12.96
N TYR A 99 7.87 -3.50 -11.78
CA TYR A 99 7.58 -2.08 -11.51
C TYR A 99 8.70 -1.37 -10.73
N GLY A 100 9.50 -2.12 -9.98
CA GLY A 100 10.55 -1.58 -9.14
C GLY A 100 11.07 -2.56 -8.09
N GLU A 101 12.11 -2.16 -7.38
CA GLU A 101 12.72 -2.96 -6.33
C GLU A 101 11.98 -2.77 -5.00
N LEU A 102 11.59 -3.89 -4.36
CA LEU A 102 10.91 -3.90 -3.07
C LEU A 102 11.91 -3.98 -1.92
N VAL A 103 11.89 -2.96 -1.04
CA VAL A 103 12.55 -3.00 0.27
C VAL A 103 11.48 -3.13 1.35
N LEU A 104 11.59 -4.14 2.20
CA LEU A 104 10.71 -4.31 3.36
C LEU A 104 11.47 -3.98 4.63
N LEU A 105 10.89 -3.11 5.46
CA LEU A 105 11.40 -2.76 6.77
C LEU A 105 10.35 -3.07 7.85
N GLY A 106 10.79 -3.58 8.99
CA GLY A 106 9.97 -3.88 10.15
C GLY A 106 10.47 -3.19 11.40
N ALA A 107 9.53 -2.82 12.25
CA ALA A 107 9.74 -2.20 13.54
C ALA A 107 9.07 -3.08 14.61
N ARG A 108 9.69 -3.24 15.78
CA ARG A 108 9.13 -4.07 16.88
C ARG A 108 8.95 -3.28 18.17
N GLU A 109 9.92 -2.46 18.51
CA GLU A 109 10.00 -1.81 19.81
C GLU A 109 10.36 -0.34 19.62
N ALA A 110 9.81 0.51 20.49
CA ALA A 110 10.24 1.89 20.60
C ALA A 110 11.59 1.96 21.34
N ASP A 111 12.42 2.91 20.95
CA ASP A 111 13.62 3.30 21.68
C ASP A 111 13.26 4.16 22.91
N GLU A 112 14.28 4.57 23.67
CA GLU A 112 14.13 5.39 24.88
C GLU A 112 13.45 6.75 24.63
N SER A 113 13.44 7.23 23.38
CA SER A 113 12.79 8.47 22.97
C SER A 113 11.35 8.28 22.50
N GLY A 114 10.85 7.04 22.47
CA GLY A 114 9.51 6.70 21.96
C GLY A 114 9.44 6.61 20.44
N VAL A 115 10.60 6.60 19.75
CA VAL A 115 10.70 6.44 18.30
C VAL A 115 10.91 4.96 17.99
N VAL A 116 10.29 4.44 16.94
CA VAL A 116 10.31 3.02 16.59
C VAL A 116 11.21 2.80 15.38
N PRO A 117 12.50 2.46 15.57
CA PRO A 117 13.43 2.32 14.46
C PRO A 117 13.04 1.18 13.51
N LEU A 118 13.05 1.46 12.22
CA LEU A 118 12.80 0.46 11.18
C LEU A 118 14.08 -0.30 10.86
N LYS A 119 13.97 -1.64 10.77
CA LYS A 119 15.06 -2.55 10.44
C LYS A 119 14.72 -3.37 9.20
N LYS A 120 15.73 -3.73 8.42
CA LYS A 120 15.58 -4.39 7.12
C LYS A 120 15.13 -5.85 7.24
N ILE A 121 14.08 -6.21 6.50
CA ILE A 121 13.51 -7.56 6.40
C ILE A 121 13.94 -8.22 5.07
N SER A 122 13.76 -7.53 3.95
CA SER A 122 14.06 -8.10 2.63
C SER A 122 15.57 -8.17 2.35
N SER A 123 15.98 -8.96 1.36
CA SER A 123 17.38 -9.04 0.92
C SER A 123 17.80 -7.88 0.01
N THR A 124 16.86 -7.22 -0.66
CA THR A 124 17.06 -6.11 -1.62
C THR A 124 17.98 -5.04 -1.06
N ALA A 125 19.00 -4.63 -1.82
CA ALA A 125 19.93 -3.60 -1.39
C ALA A 125 19.20 -2.26 -1.18
N ILE A 126 19.63 -1.49 -0.18
CA ILE A 126 19.18 -0.12 -0.02
C ILE A 126 20.21 0.77 -0.72
N PRO A 127 19.79 1.75 -1.54
CA PRO A 127 20.71 2.67 -2.19
C PRO A 127 21.69 3.31 -1.20
N ALA A 128 22.94 3.48 -1.62
CA ALA A 128 23.94 4.18 -0.82
C ALA A 128 23.46 5.61 -0.50
N GLY A 129 23.75 6.09 0.71
CA GLY A 129 23.32 7.41 1.16
C GLY A 129 21.85 7.53 1.60
N PHE A 130 21.04 6.46 1.51
CA PHE A 130 19.63 6.49 1.93
C PHE A 130 19.45 6.84 3.42
N GLY A 131 20.40 6.48 4.28
CA GLY A 131 20.29 6.73 5.72
C GLY A 131 19.37 5.74 6.44
N SER A 132 18.68 6.21 7.48
CA SER A 132 17.77 5.40 8.31
C SER A 132 16.36 5.98 8.38
N LEU A 133 15.42 5.09 8.71
CA LEU A 133 14.01 5.44 8.89
C LEU A 133 13.52 4.97 10.25
N ALA A 134 12.58 5.71 10.82
CA ALA A 134 11.88 5.31 12.04
C ALA A 134 10.43 5.78 12.00
N LEU A 135 9.55 5.05 12.67
CA LEU A 135 8.16 5.41 12.86
C LEU A 135 8.00 6.15 14.19
N ALA A 136 7.13 7.15 14.22
CA ALA A 136 6.80 7.91 15.41
C ALA A 136 5.34 8.36 15.37
N GLY A 137 4.93 9.10 16.40
CA GLY A 137 3.59 9.65 16.52
C GLY A 137 2.68 8.88 17.50
N SER A 138 1.47 9.39 17.69
CA SER A 138 0.54 8.88 18.71
C SER A 138 0.11 7.43 18.49
N ALA A 139 0.18 6.94 17.25
CA ALA A 139 -0.08 5.54 16.92
C ALA A 139 0.87 4.56 17.63
N PHE A 140 2.05 5.02 18.05
CA PHE A 140 3.10 4.21 18.67
C PHE A 140 3.28 4.49 20.17
N ALA A 141 2.51 5.43 20.74
CA ALA A 141 2.69 5.91 22.12
C ALA A 141 2.44 4.85 23.20
N ALA A 142 1.67 3.80 22.89
CA ALA A 142 1.36 2.71 23.81
C ALA A 142 2.33 1.52 23.70
N LEU A 143 3.35 1.58 22.83
CA LEU A 143 4.30 0.50 22.68
C LEU A 143 5.22 0.42 23.90
N PRO A 144 5.41 -0.76 24.49
CA PRO A 144 6.34 -0.92 25.59
C PRO A 144 7.76 -0.61 25.11
N ALA A 145 8.49 0.20 25.87
CA ALA A 145 9.93 0.33 25.71
C ALA A 145 10.57 -1.00 26.14
N VAL A 146 11.16 -1.71 25.18
CA VAL A 146 11.96 -2.93 25.33
C VAL A 146 11.33 -4.05 26.18
N ALA A 147 10.79 -5.08 25.52
CA ALA A 147 10.48 -6.36 26.15
C ALA A 147 10.90 -7.52 25.25
N ALA A 148 12.15 -7.94 25.39
CA ALA A 148 12.66 -9.17 24.81
C ALA A 148 11.83 -10.37 25.31
N SER A 149 10.89 -10.86 24.49
CA SER A 149 10.22 -12.12 24.74
C SER A 149 9.99 -12.89 23.44
N THR A 150 10.34 -14.17 23.50
CA THR A 150 10.59 -15.08 22.37
C THR A 150 9.36 -15.90 21.98
N ALA A 151 8.24 -15.25 21.66
CA ALA A 151 7.07 -15.96 21.13
C ALA A 151 6.42 -15.13 20.03
N THR A 152 6.64 -15.54 18.75
CA THR A 152 6.12 -14.89 17.52
C THR A 152 6.36 -13.40 17.48
N ALA A 153 7.47 -12.99 16.85
CA ALA A 153 7.96 -11.61 16.92
C ALA A 153 7.13 -10.64 16.04
N THR A 154 5.95 -10.29 16.56
CA THR A 154 4.99 -9.34 15.98
C THR A 154 5.67 -8.00 15.69
N LEU A 155 5.42 -7.46 14.50
CA LEU A 155 5.88 -6.15 14.11
C LEU A 155 4.93 -5.10 14.67
N ALA A 156 5.47 -4.10 15.36
CA ALA A 156 4.75 -2.89 15.71
C ALA A 156 4.41 -2.06 14.46
N GLY A 157 5.33 -2.04 13.48
CA GLY A 157 5.14 -1.37 12.20
C GLY A 157 5.85 -2.11 11.07
N LEU A 158 5.28 -2.04 9.88
CA LEU A 158 5.82 -2.60 8.65
C LEU A 158 5.76 -1.50 7.58
N LEU A 159 6.89 -1.29 6.91
CA LEU A 159 7.04 -0.33 5.82
C LEU A 159 7.52 -1.08 4.58
N ALA A 160 6.71 -1.07 3.52
CA ALA A 160 7.13 -1.49 2.20
C ALA A 160 7.54 -0.28 1.38
N LEU A 161 8.70 -0.32 0.74
CA LEU A 161 9.20 0.73 -0.15
C LEU A 161 9.41 0.14 -1.53
N ILE A 162 8.94 0.85 -2.55
CA ILE A 162 9.27 0.59 -3.95
C ILE A 162 10.14 1.71 -4.46
N ILE A 163 11.32 1.31 -4.93
CA ILE A 163 12.18 2.14 -5.75
C ILE A 163 11.79 1.85 -7.20
N PRO A 164 11.16 2.81 -7.92
CA PRO A 164 10.69 2.56 -9.27
C PRO A 164 11.85 2.23 -10.21
N SER A 165 11.61 1.34 -11.17
CA SER A 165 12.61 1.04 -12.20
C SER A 165 12.98 2.29 -13.01
N SER A 166 14.26 2.50 -13.26
CA SER A 166 14.72 3.58 -14.15
C SER A 166 14.54 3.15 -15.61
N LEU A 167 13.56 3.73 -16.29
CA LEU A 167 13.19 3.34 -17.66
C LEU A 167 13.81 4.24 -18.74
N GLY A 168 14.23 5.46 -18.40
CA GLY A 168 14.83 6.41 -19.34
C GLY A 168 13.92 6.88 -20.48
N ASP A 169 12.62 6.56 -20.45
CA ASP A 169 11.68 6.76 -21.56
C ASP A 169 10.81 8.01 -21.42
N SER A 170 11.14 8.90 -20.46
CA SER A 170 10.39 10.13 -20.12
C SER A 170 8.93 9.91 -19.68
N SER A 171 8.51 8.67 -19.43
CA SER A 171 7.16 8.36 -18.94
C SER A 171 7.03 8.50 -17.42
N LEU A 172 8.14 8.68 -16.71
CA LEU A 172 8.17 8.83 -15.27
C LEU A 172 8.23 10.31 -14.85
N TYR A 173 7.66 10.64 -13.69
CA TYR A 173 7.83 11.97 -13.11
C TYR A 173 9.28 12.24 -12.77
N THR A 174 9.73 13.47 -13.00
CA THR A 174 10.97 13.99 -12.43
C THR A 174 10.78 14.33 -10.96
N GLU A 175 11.87 14.42 -10.20
CA GLU A 175 11.83 14.82 -8.79
C GLU A 175 11.20 16.19 -8.59
N ASP A 176 11.57 17.17 -9.42
CA ASP A 176 11.04 18.53 -9.37
C ASP A 176 9.53 18.57 -9.62
N GLN A 177 9.04 17.74 -10.55
CA GLN A 177 7.61 17.59 -10.77
C GLN A 177 6.93 17.03 -9.52
N LEU A 178 7.42 15.94 -8.95
CA LEU A 178 6.84 15.35 -7.74
C LEU A 178 6.80 16.36 -6.58
N ARG A 179 7.87 17.15 -6.41
CA ARG A 179 7.97 18.19 -5.37
C ARG A 179 6.93 19.31 -5.50
N SER A 180 6.38 19.52 -6.69
CA SER A 180 5.33 20.50 -6.96
C SER A 180 3.91 19.93 -6.87
N LEU A 181 3.77 18.61 -6.75
CA LEU A 181 2.49 17.90 -6.76
C LEU A 181 2.03 17.55 -5.34
N LYS A 182 0.72 17.62 -5.13
CA LYS A 182 0.08 17.04 -3.93
C LYS A 182 -0.23 15.56 -4.09
N GLN A 183 -0.49 15.15 -5.33
CA GLN A 183 -0.77 13.77 -5.71
C GLN A 183 -0.12 13.48 -7.05
N ALA A 184 0.36 12.27 -7.21
CA ALA A 184 0.94 11.79 -8.46
C ALA A 184 0.30 10.46 -8.88
N ARG A 185 0.28 10.23 -10.19
CA ARG A 185 -0.27 9.00 -10.78
C ARG A 185 0.73 7.87 -10.61
N THR A 186 0.30 6.66 -10.28
CA THR A 186 1.10 5.43 -10.32
C THR A 186 0.34 4.33 -11.05
N ARG A 187 1.03 3.33 -11.59
CA ARG A 187 0.43 2.13 -12.20
C ARG A 187 0.38 0.91 -11.30
N VAL A 188 0.97 1.02 -10.12
CA VAL A 188 0.93 -0.02 -9.10
C VAL A 188 0.64 0.61 -7.74
N ARG A 189 -0.27 -0.02 -6.99
CA ARG A 189 -0.45 0.20 -5.55
C ARG A 189 -0.50 -1.15 -4.87
N LEU A 190 0.10 -1.26 -3.70
CA LEU A 190 0.22 -2.55 -3.02
C LEU A 190 -0.17 -2.45 -1.57
N ARG A 191 -0.39 -3.62 -0.99
CA ARG A 191 -0.60 -3.79 0.44
C ARG A 191 0.33 -4.88 0.93
N VAL A 192 0.95 -4.65 2.08
CA VAL A 192 1.67 -5.68 2.83
C VAL A 192 1.17 -5.66 4.26
N GLU A 193 0.95 -6.84 4.83
CA GLU A 193 0.55 -7.02 6.21
C GLU A 193 1.28 -8.22 6.83
N GLN A 194 1.44 -8.20 8.15
CA GLN A 194 1.84 -9.40 8.89
C GLN A 194 0.58 -10.18 9.29
N GLN A 195 0.60 -11.49 9.04
CA GLN A 195 -0.46 -12.40 9.43
C GLN A 195 -0.32 -12.84 10.89
N ALA A 196 -1.39 -13.43 11.44
CA ALA A 196 -1.41 -13.91 12.83
C ALA A 196 -0.36 -14.99 13.13
N ASP A 197 0.11 -15.72 12.11
CA ASP A 197 1.20 -16.70 12.22
C ASP A 197 2.60 -16.07 12.14
N GLY A 198 2.68 -14.74 12.00
CA GLY A 198 3.91 -13.97 11.88
C GLY A 198 4.47 -13.88 10.46
N SER A 199 3.90 -14.59 9.48
CA SER A 199 4.30 -14.50 8.07
C SER A 199 3.85 -13.18 7.45
N LEU A 200 4.50 -12.77 6.35
CA LEU A 200 4.12 -11.58 5.60
C LEU A 200 3.26 -11.97 4.40
N LYS A 201 2.12 -11.28 4.23
CA LYS A 201 1.28 -11.36 3.03
C LYS A 201 1.37 -10.04 2.29
N GLY A 202 1.59 -10.10 0.97
CA GLY A 202 1.60 -8.93 0.11
C GLY A 202 0.92 -9.19 -1.23
N TYR A 203 0.23 -8.18 -1.76
CA TYR A 203 -0.35 -8.18 -3.11
C TYR A 203 -0.42 -6.76 -3.65
N GLY A 204 -0.36 -6.62 -4.96
CA GLY A 204 -0.49 -5.35 -5.67
C GLY A 204 -1.69 -5.33 -6.61
N PHE A 205 -2.15 -4.13 -6.92
CA PHE A 205 -3.14 -3.87 -7.96
C PHE A 205 -2.53 -2.98 -9.03
N TYR A 206 -2.75 -3.37 -10.28
CA TYR A 206 -2.56 -2.49 -11.41
C TYR A 206 -3.68 -1.46 -11.43
N THR A 207 -3.34 -0.18 -11.34
CA THR A 207 -4.33 0.91 -11.24
C THR A 207 -4.91 1.29 -12.59
N GLY A 208 -4.13 1.12 -13.67
CA GLY A 208 -4.51 1.48 -15.04
C GLY A 208 -5.11 2.88 -15.15
N LYS A 209 -6.34 2.95 -15.65
CA LYS A 209 -7.10 4.20 -15.84
C LYS A 209 -8.10 4.49 -14.73
N ASN A 210 -8.10 3.70 -13.65
CA ASN A 210 -8.96 3.96 -12.52
C ASN A 210 -8.41 5.18 -11.76
N ARG A 211 -9.12 6.31 -11.87
CA ARG A 211 -8.65 7.61 -11.39
C ARG A 211 -8.55 7.68 -9.86
N ASP A 212 -9.46 6.99 -9.17
CA ASP A 212 -9.47 6.92 -7.71
C ASP A 212 -8.33 6.03 -7.18
N TRP A 213 -7.86 5.10 -8.01
CA TRP A 213 -6.76 4.21 -7.65
C TRP A 213 -5.42 4.75 -8.10
N GLU A 214 -5.30 5.39 -9.27
CA GLU A 214 -4.00 5.81 -9.81
C GLU A 214 -3.40 6.97 -9.01
N MET A 215 -4.20 7.77 -8.32
CA MET A 215 -3.74 8.94 -7.57
C MET A 215 -3.27 8.56 -6.16
N VAL A 216 -2.02 8.91 -5.84
CA VAL A 216 -1.39 8.68 -4.54
C VAL A 216 -0.86 10.01 -4.01
N ASP A 217 -1.04 10.25 -2.71
CA ASP A 217 -0.56 11.47 -2.05
C ASP A 217 0.97 11.53 -2.07
N VAL A 218 1.48 12.71 -2.40
CA VAL A 218 2.91 13.02 -2.38
C VAL A 218 3.23 13.71 -1.07
N VAL A 219 4.08 13.07 -0.26
CA VAL A 219 4.49 13.57 1.05
C VAL A 219 5.97 13.92 1.00
N GLN A 220 6.30 15.10 1.51
CA GLN A 220 7.68 15.59 1.59
C GLN A 220 8.15 15.57 3.04
N PHE A 221 9.43 15.28 3.22
CA PHE A 221 10.07 15.49 4.52
C PHE A 221 10.22 16.98 4.81
N THR A 222 9.87 17.37 6.03
CA THR A 222 10.02 18.72 6.53
C THR A 222 10.93 18.73 7.76
N LEU A 223 11.79 19.74 7.86
CA LEU A 223 12.67 19.89 9.01
C LEU A 223 11.85 20.36 10.23
N ARG A 224 11.74 19.49 11.23
CA ARG A 224 11.13 19.80 12.53
C ARG A 224 12.20 19.69 13.61
N GLY A 225 12.73 20.84 14.04
CA GLY A 225 13.91 20.88 14.91
C GLY A 225 15.14 20.36 14.16
N SER A 226 15.72 19.25 14.62
CA SER A 226 16.84 18.56 13.98
C SER A 226 16.45 17.33 13.16
N GLN A 227 15.16 17.00 13.07
CA GLN A 227 14.66 15.79 12.42
C GLN A 227 13.94 16.11 11.10
N GLN A 228 14.10 15.24 10.11
CA GLN A 228 13.30 15.28 8.88
C GLN A 228 12.05 14.42 9.10
N VAL A 229 10.88 15.03 9.08
CA VAL A 229 9.61 14.38 9.42
C VAL A 229 8.63 14.46 8.25
N ALA A 230 8.06 13.32 7.90
CA ALA A 230 6.93 13.19 6.98
C ALA A 230 5.69 12.74 7.78
N ASP A 231 4.64 13.56 7.77
CA ASP A 231 3.36 13.23 8.39
C ASP A 231 2.53 12.37 7.43
N LEU A 232 2.15 11.17 7.87
CA LEU A 232 1.38 10.18 7.10
C LEU A 232 -0.08 10.11 7.57
N GLY A 233 -0.51 11.02 8.44
CA GLY A 233 -1.84 11.07 9.02
C GLY A 233 -2.13 9.97 10.03
N ASP A 234 -3.26 10.08 10.73
CA ASP A 234 -3.71 9.17 11.80
C ASP A 234 -2.67 8.96 12.91
N GLY A 235 -1.89 10.01 13.18
CA GLY A 235 -0.86 9.97 14.22
C GLY A 235 0.34 9.09 13.88
N ILE A 236 0.56 8.81 12.59
CA ILE A 236 1.76 8.13 12.07
C ILE A 236 2.67 9.18 11.45
N GLU A 237 3.89 9.27 11.96
CA GLU A 237 4.96 10.07 11.38
C GLU A 237 6.11 9.16 10.97
N LEU A 238 6.74 9.48 9.84
CA LEU A 238 7.97 8.85 9.40
C LEU A 238 9.12 9.83 9.60
N ILE A 239 10.12 9.41 10.35
CA ILE A 239 11.35 10.16 10.58
C ILE A 239 12.42 9.60 9.65
N TRP A 240 13.10 10.49 8.94
CA TRP A 240 14.25 10.16 8.12
C TRP A 240 15.50 10.81 8.69
N THR A 241 16.56 10.01 8.80
CA THR A 241 17.88 10.48 9.20
C THR A 241 18.84 10.22 8.04
N PRO A 242 19.34 11.27 7.36
CA PRO A 242 20.27 11.08 6.25
C PRO A 242 21.54 10.37 6.72
N ALA A 243 22.20 9.64 5.82
CA ALA A 243 23.51 9.07 6.11
C ALA A 243 24.54 10.19 6.34
N GLU A 244 25.37 10.06 7.37
CA GLU A 244 26.41 11.06 7.69
C GLU A 244 27.41 11.27 6.53
N ASP A 245 27.77 10.18 5.84
CA ASP A 245 28.49 10.24 4.57
C ASP A 245 27.62 9.64 3.45
N GLY A 246 27.51 10.33 2.32
CA GLY A 246 26.77 9.83 1.14
C GLY A 246 27.35 8.54 0.53
N SER A 247 28.59 8.20 0.87
CA SER A 247 29.23 6.91 0.54
C SER A 247 29.04 5.84 1.61
N ASN A 248 28.46 6.18 2.77
CA ASN A 248 28.30 5.24 3.87
C ASN A 248 27.30 4.14 3.49
N THR A 249 27.80 2.91 3.51
CA THR A 249 27.03 1.70 3.21
C THR A 249 26.46 1.03 4.46
N LEU A 250 26.66 1.60 5.65
CA LEU A 250 26.18 1.00 6.92
C LEU A 250 24.68 0.70 6.90
N GLY A 251 23.92 1.40 6.05
CA GLY A 251 22.57 1.02 5.64
C GLY A 251 21.59 0.89 6.81
N ILE A 252 20.39 0.43 6.50
CA ILE A 252 19.42 0.08 7.55
C ILE A 252 19.81 -1.31 8.08
N PRO A 253 20.01 -1.47 9.41
CA PRO A 253 20.43 -2.74 9.99
C PRO A 253 19.36 -3.82 9.78
N ALA A 254 19.78 -5.09 9.69
CA ALA A 254 18.87 -6.22 9.55
C ALA A 254 17.98 -6.40 10.79
N LEU A 255 16.75 -6.85 10.58
CA LEU A 255 15.85 -7.24 11.66
C LEU A 255 16.20 -8.65 12.13
N GLU A 256 16.52 -8.80 13.41
CA GLU A 256 16.80 -10.10 14.00
C GLU A 256 15.58 -11.03 13.92
N ALA A 257 15.77 -12.26 13.47
CA ALA A 257 14.68 -13.21 13.21
C ALA A 257 13.55 -12.59 12.37
N ALA A 258 13.91 -11.90 11.27
CA ALA A 258 12.95 -11.32 10.35
C ALA A 258 12.04 -12.38 9.71
N PRO A 259 10.74 -12.09 9.49
CA PRO A 259 9.90 -12.95 8.67
C PRO A 259 10.39 -12.95 7.21
N GLN A 260 10.03 -13.99 6.45
CA GLN A 260 10.40 -14.06 5.04
C GLN A 260 9.62 -13.02 4.23
N ALA A 261 10.34 -12.28 3.37
CA ALA A 261 9.73 -11.37 2.41
C ALA A 261 8.86 -12.15 1.39
N PRO A 262 7.59 -11.76 1.16
CA PRO A 262 6.72 -12.45 0.20
C PRO A 262 7.08 -12.05 -1.23
N HIS A 263 6.85 -12.96 -2.17
CA HIS A 263 6.78 -12.59 -3.59
C HIS A 263 5.44 -11.90 -3.85
N ILE A 264 5.47 -10.68 -4.39
CA ILE A 264 4.28 -9.87 -4.61
C ILE A 264 3.89 -9.91 -6.09
N TRP A 265 2.65 -10.32 -6.34
CA TRP A 265 2.02 -10.25 -7.65
C TRP A 265 1.17 -8.98 -7.76
N VAL A 266 1.20 -8.35 -8.94
CA VAL A 266 0.39 -7.19 -9.30
C VAL A 266 -0.77 -7.67 -10.17
N TYR A 267 -1.98 -7.62 -9.61
CA TYR A 267 -3.18 -8.14 -10.26
C TYR A 267 -3.92 -7.05 -11.02
N PRO A 268 -4.51 -7.37 -12.19
CA PRO A 268 -5.46 -6.49 -12.83
C PRO A 268 -6.76 -6.40 -11.99
N PRO A 269 -7.50 -5.28 -12.05
CA PRO A 269 -8.73 -5.06 -11.30
C PRO A 269 -9.89 -5.86 -11.90
N THR A 270 -9.84 -7.19 -11.77
CA THR A 270 -10.82 -8.12 -12.36
C THR A 270 -11.38 -9.04 -11.29
N LYS A 271 -12.61 -9.54 -11.48
CA LYS A 271 -13.24 -10.52 -10.56
C LYS A 271 -12.40 -11.79 -10.34
N ALA A 272 -11.49 -12.12 -11.26
CA ALA A 272 -10.56 -13.23 -11.08
C ALA A 272 -9.55 -12.96 -9.95
N ALA A 273 -9.11 -11.71 -9.77
CA ALA A 273 -8.22 -11.32 -8.68
C ALA A 273 -8.84 -11.59 -7.30
N ASP A 274 -10.14 -11.34 -7.13
CA ASP A 274 -10.88 -11.56 -5.87
C ASP A 274 -10.93 -13.04 -5.46
N SER A 275 -10.84 -13.96 -6.42
CA SER A 275 -10.80 -15.39 -6.15
C SER A 275 -9.42 -15.90 -5.74
N ILE A 276 -8.36 -15.13 -6.05
CA ILE A 276 -6.97 -15.44 -5.74
C ILE A 276 -6.54 -14.74 -4.44
N ILE A 277 -6.92 -13.47 -4.29
CA ILE A 277 -6.64 -12.67 -3.10
C ILE A 277 -7.78 -12.85 -2.12
N VAL A 278 -7.56 -13.65 -1.07
CA VAL A 278 -8.57 -13.84 -0.02
C VAL A 278 -8.79 -12.52 0.75
N ASN A 279 -10.01 -11.99 0.66
CA ASN A 279 -10.47 -10.73 1.27
C ASN A 279 -9.55 -9.53 0.95
N PRO A 280 -9.52 -9.06 -0.31
CA PRO A 280 -8.68 -7.95 -0.70
C PRO A 280 -9.17 -6.65 -0.05
N VAL A 281 -8.21 -5.82 0.37
CA VAL A 281 -8.42 -4.41 0.73
C VAL A 281 -7.93 -3.61 -0.47
N TYR A 282 -8.80 -2.77 -1.02
CA TYR A 282 -8.53 -2.03 -2.24
C TYR A 282 -7.98 -0.64 -1.92
N PRO A 283 -7.20 -0.02 -2.83
CA PRO A 283 -6.96 1.41 -2.74
C PRO A 283 -8.30 2.19 -2.76
N PRO A 284 -8.42 3.28 -1.99
CA PRO A 284 -7.43 3.92 -1.12
C PRO A 284 -7.53 3.48 0.36
N ASP A 285 -8.12 2.32 0.66
CA ASP A 285 -8.45 1.88 2.03
C ASP A 285 -7.23 1.39 2.84
N TYR A 286 -6.02 1.70 2.39
CA TYR A 286 -4.77 1.48 3.11
C TYR A 286 -3.84 2.68 2.92
N LYS A 287 -2.87 2.82 3.82
CA LYS A 287 -1.96 3.97 3.85
C LYS A 287 -0.75 3.78 2.95
N ASP A 288 -0.74 4.48 1.84
CA ASP A 288 0.37 4.54 0.91
C ASP A 288 0.62 5.95 0.38
N PHE A 289 1.89 6.22 0.06
CA PHE A 289 2.36 7.57 -0.26
C PHE A 289 3.51 7.51 -1.25
N ILE A 290 3.71 8.59 -1.99
CA ILE A 290 4.98 8.86 -2.67
C ILE A 290 5.79 9.77 -1.77
N LEU A 291 6.90 9.27 -1.26
CA LEU A 291 7.84 10.05 -0.45
C LEU A 291 8.85 10.76 -1.33
N VAL A 292 9.00 12.06 -1.10
CA VAL A 292 10.00 12.89 -1.76
C VAL A 292 10.98 13.42 -0.71
N PHE A 293 12.25 13.02 -0.84
CA PHE A 293 13.34 13.44 0.02
C PHE A 293 13.84 14.84 -0.34
N PRO A 294 14.49 15.59 0.57
CA PRO A 294 15.05 16.91 0.28
C PRO A 294 15.95 16.92 -0.97
N ALA A 295 15.88 17.97 -1.79
CA ALA A 295 16.50 18.01 -3.12
C ALA A 295 18.02 17.73 -3.13
N ASP A 296 18.74 18.19 -2.11
CA ASP A 296 20.19 18.03 -2.01
C ASP A 296 20.63 16.72 -1.33
N SER A 297 19.69 15.83 -1.02
CA SER A 297 19.98 14.55 -0.34
C SER A 297 20.64 13.50 -1.23
N GLY A 298 20.45 13.59 -2.55
CA GLY A 298 20.82 12.52 -3.49
C GLY A 298 19.98 11.25 -3.37
N VAL A 299 18.89 11.27 -2.57
CA VAL A 299 17.99 10.12 -2.40
C VAL A 299 16.77 10.27 -3.32
N LEU A 300 16.57 9.29 -4.19
CA LEU A 300 15.45 9.27 -5.13
C LEU A 300 14.10 9.12 -4.39
N PRO A 301 13.02 9.73 -4.90
CA PRO A 301 11.67 9.49 -4.41
C PRO A 301 11.28 8.01 -4.45
N VAL A 302 10.51 7.56 -3.46
CA VAL A 302 10.06 6.17 -3.31
C VAL A 302 8.56 6.11 -3.07
N TYR A 303 7.91 5.05 -3.53
CA TYR A 303 6.54 4.75 -3.13
C TYR A 303 6.58 3.92 -1.86
N ILE A 304 5.74 4.23 -0.87
CA ILE A 304 5.68 3.50 0.39
C ILE A 304 4.28 3.01 0.71
N VAL A 305 4.21 1.95 1.52
CA VAL A 305 3.00 1.49 2.19
C VAL A 305 3.31 1.25 3.65
N VAL A 306 2.47 1.77 4.55
CA VAL A 306 2.61 1.60 5.99
C VAL A 306 1.52 0.70 6.53
N SER A 307 1.90 -0.33 7.28
CA SER A 307 1.00 -1.16 8.07
C SER A 307 1.43 -1.09 9.53
N VAL A 308 0.52 -0.71 10.41
CA VAL A 308 0.78 -0.61 11.86
C VAL A 308 -0.12 -1.60 12.59
N SER A 309 0.45 -2.32 13.56
CA SER A 309 -0.32 -3.25 14.38
C SER A 309 -1.36 -2.51 15.21
N GLY A 310 -2.62 -2.98 15.17
CA GLY A 310 -3.73 -2.39 15.92
C GLY A 310 -4.56 -1.34 15.17
N MET A 311 -4.16 -0.92 13.95
CA MET A 311 -4.95 0.01 13.12
C MET A 311 -5.73 -0.67 11.98
N ASN A 312 -5.78 -2.01 11.95
CA ASN A 312 -6.46 -2.77 10.88
C ASN A 312 -7.97 -3.02 11.13
N GLU A 313 -8.61 -2.29 12.04
CA GLU A 313 -10.07 -2.28 12.10
C GLU A 313 -10.62 -1.18 11.18
N PRO A 314 -11.46 -1.51 10.20
CA PRO A 314 -12.13 -0.49 9.39
C PRO A 314 -12.94 0.39 10.34
N HIS A 315 -12.71 1.70 10.27
CA HIS A 315 -13.53 2.68 10.99
C HIS A 315 -14.99 2.50 10.61
N GLU A 316 -15.76 1.86 11.49
CA GLU A 316 -17.21 1.99 11.50
C GLU A 316 -17.48 3.48 11.70
N ARG A 317 -17.92 4.17 10.64
CA ARG A 317 -18.35 5.56 10.73
C ARG A 317 -19.47 5.59 11.78
N GLN A 318 -19.16 6.10 12.96
CA GLN A 318 -20.19 6.46 13.93
C GLN A 318 -20.95 7.63 13.33
N ASP A 319 -22.04 7.33 12.63
CA ASP A 319 -23.06 8.30 12.29
C ASP A 319 -23.65 8.81 13.60
N THR A 320 -23.10 9.93 14.10
CA THR A 320 -23.71 10.70 15.17
C THR A 320 -25.00 11.31 14.64
N VAL A 321 -26.09 10.57 14.77
CA VAL A 321 -27.45 11.13 14.66
C VAL A 321 -27.63 12.03 15.88
N SER A 322 -27.46 13.34 15.68
CA SER A 322 -27.88 14.34 16.66
C SER A 322 -29.41 14.31 16.78
N PRO A 323 -29.99 14.16 17.98
CA PRO A 323 -31.43 14.32 18.17
C PRO A 323 -31.77 15.81 18.08
N LEU A 324 -32.58 16.17 17.09
CA LEU A 324 -33.20 17.49 16.97
C LEU A 324 -34.02 17.79 18.24
N ARG A 325 -33.73 18.94 18.85
CA ARG A 325 -34.67 19.66 19.73
C ARG A 325 -35.57 20.55 18.88
#